data_AF-A0AAU2L3T0-F1
#
_entry.id   AF-A0AAU2L3T0-F1
#
_cell.length_a   1.000
_cell.length_b   1.000
_cell.length_c   1.000
_cell.angle_alpha   90.00
_cell.angle_beta   90.00
_cell.angle_gamma   90.00
#
_symmetry.space_group_name_H-M   'P 1'
#
loop_
_entity.id
_entity.type
_entity.pdbx_description
1 polymer ?
#
loop_
_entity_poly.entity_id
_entity_poly.type
_entity_poly.pdbx_seq_one_letter_code
_entity_poly.pdbx_strand_id
1 'polypeptide(L)'
;MSVLDAPVGAAPGRAANENLVPVFVRLKLTLLRNGLRQSAGRRAAYIASVVVTLLFAAGQLIGLIALRGNAHTGSLVVLLAAVLAVGWAVMPLFFPSGDETLDPSRLVMLPLRPRPLISALLASSLVGIGPLFTLCLTAGSVFAVARGAAGAVFAVVAAPLALLVCVALARAVATANTRLLTSRKGRDLAVLSGLVIAVGFQVVNFGAQRLGRAGGLSALDPVADVVRWLPPASAIGAVDSASRGSYGPALAQLLLSVAALVALLWLWQRSLEKLMTTPDGSTLAAAGPGREKAGKGGSGLAALLPQGRTGTVMERSLRYIARDPKTKAAWVTALAIGLIVPVLNALQGTGSVYFACFAAWMLGIQMYNQFGQDTSAFWMVALTISSTRDAYLELRARALALLLITLPYTIVVTVVTAALLDDWAALPEVMGLSFALLGGMLATGAVASANFPYSIPQEGAFKNVAPGQAGLAWISIFGGMVSAGLLCAPAIAATIWLHVADHEQWLWLLLPVGAVYGALISWAGLRAAAPRTADRLPEILAAVSKG
;
A
#
# COMPACT_ATOMS: atom_id res chain seq x y z
N MET A 1 57.80 33.10 -8.98
CA MET A 1 58.09 31.66 -8.86
C MET A 1 57.28 31.13 -7.69
N SER A 2 55.99 30.88 -7.90
CA SER A 2 55.42 29.60 -8.35
C SER A 2 55.42 28.54 -7.23
N VAL A 3 54.33 28.55 -6.45
CA VAL A 3 53.95 27.52 -5.46
C VAL A 3 53.26 26.35 -6.19
N LEU A 4 53.71 26.01 -7.41
CA LEU A 4 53.04 25.03 -8.28
C LEU A 4 53.71 23.64 -8.34
N ASP A 5 54.75 23.36 -7.55
CA ASP A 5 55.40 22.05 -7.56
C ASP A 5 55.15 21.24 -6.27
N ALA A 6 53.88 21.10 -5.90
CA ALA A 6 53.47 19.99 -5.04
C ALA A 6 52.82 18.93 -5.93
N PRO A 7 53.37 17.70 -6.03
CA PRO A 7 52.77 16.66 -6.83
C PRO A 7 51.36 16.38 -6.30
N VAL A 8 50.37 16.55 -7.17
CA VAL A 8 48.97 16.18 -6.92
C VAL A 8 48.96 14.72 -6.48
N GLY A 9 48.79 14.50 -5.17
CA GLY A 9 48.60 13.16 -4.62
C GLY A 9 47.47 12.48 -5.39
N ALA A 10 47.75 11.30 -5.94
CA ALA A 10 46.79 10.52 -6.69
C ALA A 10 45.46 10.45 -5.94
N ALA A 11 44.39 10.93 -6.58
CA ALA A 11 43.06 10.91 -6.01
C ALA A 11 42.71 9.48 -5.52
N PRO A 12 42.25 9.29 -4.27
CA PRO A 12 41.91 7.97 -3.74
C PRO A 12 40.60 7.39 -4.34
N GLY A 13 40.23 7.78 -5.55
CA GLY A 13 38.92 7.51 -6.16
C GLY A 13 38.76 6.12 -6.79
N ARG A 14 39.83 5.31 -6.90
CA ARG A 14 39.78 4.00 -7.58
C ARG A 14 39.49 2.84 -6.63
N ALA A 15 40.04 2.85 -5.40
CA ALA A 15 39.89 1.75 -4.45
C ALA A 15 38.55 1.74 -3.67
N ALA A 16 37.86 2.89 -3.54
CA ALA A 16 36.65 3.00 -2.73
C ALA A 16 35.40 2.33 -3.36
N ASN A 17 35.41 2.02 -4.66
CA ASN A 17 34.26 1.46 -5.38
C ASN A 17 34.24 -0.08 -5.47
N GLU A 18 35.36 -0.76 -5.23
CA GLU A 18 35.48 -2.20 -5.52
C GLU A 18 34.84 -3.11 -4.45
N ASN A 19 34.46 -2.59 -3.28
CA ASN A 19 33.95 -3.41 -2.16
C ASN A 19 32.60 -2.94 -1.58
N LEU A 20 31.72 -2.31 -2.38
CA LEU A 20 30.40 -1.89 -1.89
C LEU A 20 29.45 -3.06 -1.62
N VAL A 21 29.50 -4.11 -2.44
CA VAL A 21 28.66 -5.31 -2.29
C VAL A 21 28.81 -5.96 -0.90
N PRO A 22 30.02 -6.35 -0.45
CA PRO A 22 30.18 -6.98 0.86
C PRO A 22 29.81 -6.03 2.02
N VAL A 23 30.05 -4.73 1.88
CA VAL A 23 29.67 -3.73 2.90
C VAL A 23 28.15 -3.64 3.04
N PHE A 24 27.41 -3.56 1.93
CA PHE A 24 25.95 -3.46 1.94
C PHE A 24 25.29 -4.75 2.45
N VAL A 25 25.82 -5.91 2.06
CA VAL A 25 25.35 -7.21 2.58
C VAL A 25 25.61 -7.30 4.09
N ARG A 26 26.80 -6.93 4.56
CA ARG A 26 27.13 -6.90 5.99
C ARG A 26 26.23 -5.93 6.74
N LEU A 27 25.99 -4.74 6.20
CA LEU A 27 25.10 -3.75 6.79
C LEU A 27 23.67 -4.29 6.94
N LYS A 28 23.13 -4.93 5.90
CA LYS A 28 21.79 -5.54 5.95
C LYS A 28 21.72 -6.66 6.99
N LEU A 29 22.72 -7.54 7.04
CA LEU A 29 22.80 -8.60 8.06
C LEU A 29 22.92 -8.04 9.48
N THR A 30 23.71 -6.98 9.68
CA THR A 30 23.84 -6.31 10.97
C THR A 30 22.54 -5.63 11.39
N LEU A 31 21.83 -4.99 10.46
CA LEU A 31 20.53 -4.36 10.74
C LEU A 31 19.45 -5.40 11.07
N LEU A 32 19.40 -6.52 10.33
CA LEU A 32 18.53 -7.65 10.67
C LEU A 32 18.84 -8.19 12.08
N ARG A 33 20.13 -8.44 12.37
CA ARG A 33 20.58 -8.94 13.68
C ARG A 33 20.25 -7.96 14.81
N ASN A 34 20.43 -6.67 14.60
CA ASN A 34 20.14 -5.65 15.60
C ASN A 34 18.63 -5.44 15.78
N GLY A 35 17.84 -5.55 14.70
CA GLY A 35 16.37 -5.56 14.77
C GLY A 35 15.81 -6.68 15.64
N LEU A 36 16.47 -7.85 15.65
CA LEU A 36 16.13 -8.99 16.52
C LEU A 36 16.52 -8.79 17.99
N ARG A 37 17.45 -7.87 18.28
CA ARG A 37 17.93 -7.58 19.65
C ARG A 37 17.12 -6.49 20.35
N GLN A 38 16.40 -5.65 19.62
CA GLN A 38 15.71 -4.48 20.17
C GLN A 38 14.44 -4.79 20.97
N SER A 39 13.67 -5.85 20.65
CA SER A 39 12.51 -6.25 21.48
C SER A 39 12.13 -7.72 21.30
N ALA A 40 11.69 -8.36 22.39
CA ALA A 40 11.21 -9.74 22.38
C ALA A 40 10.00 -9.93 21.44
N GLY A 41 9.10 -8.94 21.37
CA GLY A 41 7.95 -8.94 20.46
C GLY A 41 8.33 -8.85 18.98
N ARG A 42 9.29 -7.99 18.61
CA ARG A 42 9.80 -7.90 17.22
C ARG A 42 10.54 -9.18 16.82
N ARG A 43 11.28 -9.78 17.74
CA ARG A 43 11.91 -11.09 17.56
C ARG A 43 10.88 -12.19 17.34
N ALA A 44 9.84 -12.26 18.16
CA ALA A 44 8.76 -13.24 18.02
C ALA A 44 8.01 -13.08 16.70
N ALA A 45 7.63 -11.85 16.32
CA ALA A 45 6.97 -11.56 15.05
C ALA A 45 7.85 -11.93 13.84
N TYR A 46 9.15 -11.61 13.89
CA TYR A 46 10.09 -12.00 12.84
C TYR A 46 10.21 -13.52 12.73
N ILE A 47 10.45 -14.22 13.84
CA ILE A 47 10.57 -15.68 13.84
C ILE A 47 9.27 -16.33 13.35
N ALA A 48 8.11 -15.87 13.83
CA ALA A 48 6.82 -16.35 13.37
C ALA A 48 6.63 -16.13 11.86
N SER A 49 6.98 -14.94 11.35
CA SER A 49 6.89 -14.65 9.91
C SER A 49 7.84 -15.54 9.07
N VAL A 50 9.05 -15.80 9.56
CA VAL A 50 10.01 -16.72 8.92
C VAL A 50 9.46 -18.13 8.90
N VAL A 51 8.98 -18.64 10.04
CA VAL A 51 8.42 -19.99 10.16
C VAL A 51 7.21 -20.17 9.27
N VAL A 52 6.24 -19.25 9.33
CA VAL A 52 5.03 -19.29 8.48
C VAL A 52 5.41 -19.24 7.00
N THR A 53 6.35 -18.35 6.61
CA THR A 53 6.79 -18.26 5.21
C THR A 53 7.50 -19.55 4.77
N LEU A 54 8.33 -20.14 5.62
CA LEU A 54 9.01 -21.41 5.33
C LEU A 54 8.04 -22.58 5.24
N LEU A 55 7.05 -22.66 6.12
CA LEU A 55 6.00 -23.68 6.06
C LEU A 55 5.17 -23.56 4.79
N PHE A 56 4.80 -22.34 4.40
CA PHE A 56 4.08 -22.10 3.16
C PHE A 56 4.94 -22.41 1.93
N ALA A 57 6.21 -22.01 1.93
CA ALA A 57 7.17 -22.35 0.88
C ALA A 57 7.37 -23.86 0.75
N ALA A 58 7.52 -24.57 1.88
CA ALA A 58 7.67 -26.01 1.91
C ALA A 58 6.40 -26.72 1.43
N GLY A 59 5.23 -26.32 1.91
CA GLY A 59 3.95 -26.87 1.48
C GLY A 59 3.71 -26.67 -0.02
N GLN A 60 4.03 -25.47 -0.54
CA GLN A 60 3.92 -25.17 -1.96
C GLN A 60 4.93 -25.96 -2.80
N LEU A 61 6.18 -26.09 -2.33
CA LEU A 61 7.20 -26.90 -2.98
C LEU A 61 6.78 -28.38 -3.05
N ILE A 62 6.30 -28.95 -1.94
CA ILE A 62 5.78 -30.32 -1.88
C ILE A 62 4.58 -30.49 -2.82
N GLY A 63 3.65 -29.54 -2.83
CA GLY A 63 2.50 -29.54 -3.74
C GLY A 63 2.91 -29.55 -5.21
N LEU A 64 3.89 -28.71 -5.59
CA LEU A 64 4.42 -28.66 -6.95
C LEU A 64 5.15 -29.95 -7.34
N ILE A 65 5.89 -30.56 -6.41
CA ILE A 65 6.53 -31.87 -6.61
C ILE A 65 5.48 -32.96 -6.79
N ALA A 66 4.42 -32.96 -5.98
CA ALA A 66 3.33 -33.93 -6.07
C ALA A 66 2.51 -33.80 -7.37
N LEU A 67 2.43 -32.60 -7.94
CA LEU A 67 1.80 -32.34 -9.24
C LEU A 67 2.66 -32.73 -10.45
N ARG A 68 3.88 -33.23 -10.23
CA ARG A 68 4.76 -33.66 -11.32
C ARG A 68 4.11 -34.81 -12.10
N GLY A 69 4.00 -34.65 -13.41
CA GLY A 69 3.35 -35.63 -14.29
C GLY A 69 1.87 -35.32 -14.60
N ASN A 70 1.25 -34.34 -13.94
CA ASN A 70 -0.07 -33.85 -14.35
C ASN A 70 0.04 -33.00 -15.63
N ALA A 71 -0.93 -33.15 -16.53
CA ALA A 71 -0.94 -32.45 -17.83
C ALA A 71 -0.99 -30.91 -17.71
N HIS A 72 -1.56 -30.37 -16.63
CA HIS A 72 -1.80 -28.93 -16.46
C HIS A 72 -0.76 -28.21 -15.57
N THR A 73 0.29 -28.91 -15.14
CA THR A 73 1.32 -28.35 -14.24
C THR A 73 2.07 -27.18 -14.89
N GLY A 74 2.25 -27.20 -16.22
CA GLY A 74 2.85 -26.09 -16.97
C GLY A 74 2.07 -24.79 -16.83
N SER A 75 0.75 -24.86 -16.97
CA SER A 75 -0.15 -23.69 -16.87
C SER A 75 -0.20 -23.12 -15.45
N LEU A 76 -0.28 -23.99 -14.44
CA LEU A 76 -0.28 -23.60 -13.04
C LEU A 76 1.01 -22.85 -12.66
N VAL A 77 2.15 -23.38 -13.07
CA VAL A 77 3.46 -22.80 -12.74
C VAL A 77 3.68 -21.45 -13.42
N VAL A 78 3.26 -21.29 -14.68
CA VAL A 78 3.30 -20.01 -15.40
C VAL A 78 2.42 -18.97 -14.70
N LEU A 79 1.22 -19.34 -14.27
CA LEU A 79 0.33 -18.42 -13.55
C LEU A 79 0.85 -18.05 -12.16
N LEU A 80 1.43 -19.02 -11.43
CA LEU A 80 2.10 -18.74 -10.15
C LEU A 80 3.25 -17.74 -10.31
N ALA A 81 4.06 -17.87 -11.37
CA ALA A 81 5.14 -16.93 -11.66
C ALA A 81 4.63 -15.53 -11.98
N ALA A 82 3.50 -15.41 -12.69
CA ALA A 82 2.87 -14.13 -12.96
C ALA A 82 2.29 -13.48 -11.69
N VAL A 83 1.60 -14.26 -10.85
CA VAL A 83 1.11 -13.80 -9.54
C VAL A 83 2.26 -13.34 -8.66
N LEU A 84 3.37 -14.08 -8.64
CA LEU A 84 4.57 -13.72 -7.90
C LEU A 84 5.17 -12.39 -8.41
N ALA A 85 5.23 -12.19 -9.72
CA ALA A 85 5.72 -10.96 -10.33
C ALA A 85 4.86 -9.75 -9.98
N VAL A 86 3.53 -9.92 -10.04
CA VAL A 86 2.57 -8.90 -9.59
C VAL A 86 2.79 -8.60 -8.11
N GLY A 87 2.92 -9.63 -7.27
CA GLY A 87 3.23 -9.47 -5.85
C GLY A 87 4.50 -8.65 -5.61
N TRP A 88 5.58 -8.92 -6.35
CA TRP A 88 6.84 -8.17 -6.24
C TRP A 88 6.79 -6.75 -6.81
N ALA A 89 5.97 -6.50 -7.84
CA ALA A 89 5.73 -5.14 -8.34
C ALA A 89 4.89 -4.31 -7.35
N VAL A 90 3.93 -4.96 -6.70
CA VAL A 90 2.92 -4.30 -5.86
C VAL A 90 3.38 -4.12 -4.41
N MET A 91 4.11 -5.09 -3.84
CA MET A 91 4.59 -5.04 -2.45
C MET A 91 5.34 -3.76 -2.09
N PRO A 92 6.29 -3.25 -2.91
CA PRO A 92 6.99 -2.00 -2.64
C PRO A 92 6.11 -0.75 -2.69
N LEU A 93 4.88 -0.84 -3.22
CA LEU A 93 3.90 0.26 -3.19
C LEU A 93 3.18 0.32 -1.83
N PHE A 94 2.96 -0.83 -1.18
CA PHE A 94 2.29 -0.96 0.12
C PHE A 94 3.25 -0.86 1.30
N PHE A 95 4.43 -1.47 1.19
CA PHE A 95 5.44 -1.53 2.24
C PHE A 95 6.81 -1.01 1.77
N PRO A 96 6.93 0.28 1.39
CA PRO A 96 8.21 0.88 1.02
C PRO A 96 9.25 0.80 2.16
N SER A 97 8.79 0.67 3.40
CA SER A 97 9.56 0.52 4.64
C SER A 97 10.10 -0.90 4.89
N GLY A 98 9.75 -1.89 4.06
CA GLY A 98 10.19 -3.28 4.25
C GLY A 98 11.70 -3.50 4.12
N ASP A 99 12.40 -2.63 3.36
CA ASP A 99 13.86 -2.66 3.19
C ASP A 99 14.47 -1.28 3.48
N GLU A 100 14.05 -0.66 4.59
CA GLU A 100 14.58 0.63 5.14
C GLU A 100 16.10 0.60 5.41
N THR A 101 16.71 -0.59 5.33
CA THR A 101 18.13 -0.79 5.61
C THR A 101 19.04 -0.11 4.57
N LEU A 102 18.56 0.12 3.34
CA LEU A 102 19.36 0.61 2.22
C LEU A 102 18.54 1.51 1.28
N ASP A 103 18.00 2.59 1.83
CA ASP A 103 17.32 3.63 1.05
C ASP A 103 18.34 4.46 0.25
N PRO A 104 18.28 4.46 -1.10
CA PRO A 104 19.19 5.24 -1.93
C PRO A 104 19.13 6.74 -1.64
N SER A 105 18.01 7.29 -1.14
CA SER A 105 17.88 8.71 -0.78
C SER A 105 18.84 9.11 0.37
N ARG A 106 19.05 8.19 1.32
CA ARG A 106 19.98 8.38 2.46
C ARG A 106 21.44 8.23 2.04
N LEU A 107 21.68 7.55 0.93
CA LEU A 107 23.01 7.29 0.37
C LEU A 107 23.45 8.37 -0.62
N VAL A 108 22.58 9.30 -1.01
CA VAL A 108 22.90 10.43 -1.92
C VAL A 108 23.93 11.39 -1.29
N MET A 109 23.97 11.48 0.05
CA MET A 109 24.99 12.28 0.75
C MET A 109 26.40 11.67 0.66
N LEU A 110 26.52 10.41 0.24
CA LEU A 110 27.80 9.74 0.02
C LEU A 110 28.19 9.86 -1.47
N PRO A 111 29.48 10.04 -1.80
CA PRO A 111 29.96 10.16 -3.18
C PRO A 111 29.99 8.80 -3.90
N LEU A 112 28.84 8.15 -4.02
CA LEU A 112 28.68 6.83 -4.62
C LEU A 112 28.28 6.93 -6.09
N ARG A 113 28.87 6.09 -6.94
CA ARG A 113 28.49 5.97 -8.34
C ARG A 113 27.22 5.10 -8.48
N PRO A 114 26.24 5.47 -9.32
CA PRO A 114 24.99 4.71 -9.49
C PRO A 114 25.17 3.24 -9.93
N ARG A 115 26.16 2.97 -10.79
CA ARG A 115 26.41 1.61 -11.33
C ARG A 115 26.84 0.60 -10.25
N PRO A 116 27.91 0.84 -9.46
CA PRO A 116 28.26 -0.02 -8.32
C PRO A 116 27.18 -0.10 -7.24
N LEU A 117 26.37 0.96 -7.09
CA LEU A 117 25.30 0.99 -6.11
C LEU A 117 24.17 0.01 -6.46
N ILE A 118 23.85 -0.17 -7.75
CA ILE A 118 22.83 -1.12 -8.20
C ILE A 118 23.24 -2.56 -7.89
N SER A 119 24.49 -2.94 -8.14
CA SER A 119 24.95 -4.30 -7.83
C SER A 119 24.97 -4.56 -6.32
N ALA A 120 25.40 -3.58 -5.52
CA ALA A 120 25.38 -3.68 -4.05
C ALA A 120 23.95 -3.75 -3.50
N LEU A 121 23.02 -2.95 -4.03
CA LEU A 121 21.62 -2.98 -3.65
C LEU A 121 20.94 -4.27 -4.09
N LEU A 122 21.21 -4.78 -5.30
CA LEU A 122 20.64 -6.02 -5.81
C LEU A 122 21.13 -7.22 -5.00
N ALA A 123 22.43 -7.32 -4.76
CA ALA A 123 23.02 -8.37 -3.94
C ALA A 123 22.46 -8.35 -2.50
N SER A 124 22.29 -7.16 -1.94
CA SER A 124 21.68 -7.02 -0.62
C SER A 124 20.19 -7.36 -0.64
N SER A 125 19.45 -6.98 -1.68
CA SER A 125 18.03 -7.33 -1.84
C SER A 125 17.79 -8.83 -2.00
N LEU A 126 18.76 -9.62 -2.45
CA LEU A 126 18.70 -11.09 -2.47
C LEU A 126 18.79 -11.71 -1.07
N VAL A 127 19.29 -10.99 -0.08
CA VAL A 127 19.37 -11.46 1.30
C VAL A 127 18.07 -11.09 2.03
N GLY A 128 17.15 -12.05 2.17
CA GLY A 128 15.90 -11.83 2.89
C GLY A 128 14.90 -12.97 2.76
N ILE A 129 13.79 -12.85 3.48
CA ILE A 129 12.71 -13.86 3.48
C ILE A 129 12.00 -13.92 2.13
N GLY A 130 11.71 -12.76 1.51
CA GLY A 130 11.03 -12.68 0.21
C GLY A 130 11.78 -13.36 -0.94
N PRO A 131 13.07 -13.07 -1.16
CA PRO A 131 13.89 -13.76 -2.17
C PRO A 131 14.01 -15.26 -1.91
N LEU A 132 14.13 -15.68 -0.64
CA LEU A 132 14.16 -17.10 -0.28
C LEU A 132 12.84 -17.80 -0.67
N PHE A 133 11.70 -17.21 -0.34
CA PHE A 133 10.38 -17.71 -0.75
C PHE A 133 10.26 -17.82 -2.27
N THR A 134 10.69 -16.78 -2.98
CA THR A 134 10.67 -16.72 -4.46
C THR A 134 11.59 -17.77 -5.07
N LEU A 135 12.76 -18.03 -4.47
CA LEU A 135 13.67 -19.07 -4.89
C LEU A 135 13.05 -20.46 -4.70
N CYS A 136 12.43 -20.74 -3.55
CA CYS A 136 11.75 -22.01 -3.31
C CYS A 136 10.61 -22.24 -4.32
N LEU A 137 9.81 -21.19 -4.59
CA LEU A 137 8.70 -21.26 -5.53
C LEU A 137 9.18 -21.48 -6.96
N THR A 138 10.17 -20.71 -7.42
CA THR A 138 10.76 -20.85 -8.78
C THR A 138 11.48 -22.18 -8.95
N ALA A 139 12.22 -22.65 -7.94
CA ALA A 139 12.86 -23.96 -7.96
C ALA A 139 11.83 -25.10 -8.03
N GLY A 140 10.79 -25.08 -7.19
CA GLY A 140 9.71 -26.06 -7.23
C GLY A 140 8.95 -26.07 -8.55
N SER A 141 8.69 -24.88 -9.08
CA SER A 141 8.03 -24.64 -10.35
C SER A 141 8.78 -25.26 -11.52
N VAL A 142 10.08 -24.98 -11.59
CA VAL A 142 10.97 -25.48 -12.62
C VAL A 142 11.16 -27.00 -12.49
N PHE A 143 11.30 -27.52 -11.26
CA PHE A 143 11.41 -28.96 -11.01
C PHE A 143 10.15 -29.73 -11.43
N ALA A 144 8.97 -29.15 -11.23
CA ALA A 144 7.69 -29.75 -11.58
C ALA A 144 7.52 -29.94 -13.10
N VAL A 145 8.09 -29.06 -13.92
CA VAL A 145 7.96 -29.09 -15.39
C VAL A 145 9.18 -29.68 -16.12
N ALA A 146 10.35 -29.71 -15.48
CA ALA A 146 11.59 -30.19 -16.08
C ALA A 146 11.56 -31.70 -16.37
N ARG A 147 11.72 -32.04 -17.65
CA ARG A 147 11.89 -33.41 -18.15
C ARG A 147 13.10 -33.49 -19.08
N GLY A 148 13.89 -34.55 -18.93
CA GLY A 148 15.10 -34.80 -19.72
C GLY A 148 16.26 -33.84 -19.43
N ALA A 149 17.39 -34.06 -20.10
CA ALA A 149 18.62 -33.28 -19.91
C ALA A 149 18.45 -31.80 -20.35
N ALA A 150 17.75 -31.56 -21.45
CA ALA A 150 17.49 -30.21 -21.93
C ALA A 150 16.62 -29.41 -20.95
N GLY A 151 15.55 -30.01 -20.41
CA GLY A 151 14.73 -29.39 -19.37
C GLY A 151 15.56 -29.04 -18.13
N ALA A 152 16.49 -29.91 -17.71
CA ALA A 152 17.38 -29.66 -16.57
C ALA A 152 18.36 -28.50 -16.81
N VAL A 153 18.91 -28.35 -18.02
CA VAL A 153 19.80 -27.22 -18.35
C VAL A 153 19.03 -25.90 -18.31
N PHE A 154 17.86 -25.84 -18.94
CA PHE A 154 17.02 -24.65 -18.91
C PHE A 154 16.54 -24.34 -17.49
N ALA A 155 16.25 -25.37 -16.68
CA ALA A 155 15.84 -25.25 -15.30
C ALA A 155 16.86 -24.48 -14.43
N VAL A 156 18.14 -24.86 -14.54
CA VAL A 156 19.23 -24.25 -13.77
C VAL A 156 19.39 -22.76 -14.08
N VAL A 157 19.08 -22.34 -15.31
CA VAL A 157 19.16 -20.94 -15.74
C VAL A 157 17.86 -20.17 -15.44
N ALA A 158 16.71 -20.80 -15.65
CA ALA A 158 15.39 -20.18 -15.53
C ALA A 158 15.04 -19.77 -14.10
N ALA A 159 15.34 -20.62 -13.11
CA ALA A 159 15.03 -20.33 -11.71
C ALA A 159 15.74 -19.06 -11.18
N PRO A 160 17.08 -18.91 -11.28
CA PRO A 160 17.75 -17.69 -10.85
C PRO A 160 17.37 -16.48 -11.71
N LEU A 161 17.12 -16.67 -13.02
CA LEU A 161 16.68 -15.58 -13.89
C LEU A 161 15.32 -15.03 -13.47
N ALA A 162 14.35 -15.90 -13.18
CA ALA A 162 13.03 -15.51 -12.69
C ALA A 162 13.12 -14.74 -11.36
N LEU A 163 13.96 -15.23 -10.43
CA LEU A 163 14.23 -14.54 -9.16
C LEU A 163 14.82 -13.14 -9.39
N LEU A 164 15.83 -13.01 -10.25
CA LEU A 164 16.47 -11.74 -10.56
C LEU A 164 15.51 -10.75 -11.21
N VAL A 165 14.64 -11.21 -12.13
CA VAL A 165 13.59 -10.37 -12.73
C VAL A 165 12.62 -9.87 -11.65
N CYS A 166 12.13 -10.73 -10.75
CA CYS A 166 11.27 -10.32 -9.64
C CYS A 166 11.92 -9.27 -8.74
N VAL A 167 13.17 -9.49 -8.32
CA VAL A 167 13.88 -8.58 -7.42
C VAL A 167 14.20 -7.25 -8.13
N ALA A 168 14.66 -7.30 -9.38
CA ALA A 168 14.91 -6.10 -10.17
C ALA A 168 13.63 -5.30 -10.43
N LEU A 169 12.51 -5.98 -10.71
CA LEU A 169 11.20 -5.36 -10.86
C LEU A 169 10.79 -4.63 -9.59
N ALA A 170 10.90 -5.28 -8.44
CA ALA A 170 10.57 -4.66 -7.15
C ALA A 170 11.40 -3.41 -6.86
N ARG A 171 12.71 -3.43 -7.13
CA ARG A 171 13.60 -2.28 -6.93
C ARG A 171 13.37 -1.16 -7.95
N ALA A 172 13.12 -1.52 -9.21
CA ALA A 172 12.76 -0.56 -10.25
C ALA A 172 11.45 0.16 -9.91
N VAL A 173 10.42 -0.59 -9.49
CA VAL A 173 9.13 -0.02 -9.06
C VAL A 173 9.30 0.82 -7.79
N ALA A 174 10.03 0.35 -6.78
CA ALA A 174 10.29 1.11 -5.56
C ALA A 174 10.96 2.46 -5.85
N THR A 175 12.00 2.47 -6.68
CA THR A 175 12.72 3.71 -7.03
C THR A 175 11.95 4.61 -7.99
N ALA A 176 11.16 4.05 -8.90
CA ALA A 176 10.25 4.83 -9.73
C ALA A 176 9.16 5.48 -8.87
N ASN A 177 8.61 4.75 -7.89
CA ASN A 177 7.59 5.24 -6.97
C ASN A 177 8.13 6.39 -6.11
N THR A 178 9.32 6.26 -5.50
CA THR A 178 9.92 7.37 -4.75
C THR A 178 10.14 8.60 -5.63
N ARG A 179 10.59 8.43 -6.87
CA ARG A 179 10.76 9.51 -7.86
C ARG A 179 9.44 10.18 -8.28
N LEU A 180 8.38 9.39 -8.47
CA LEU A 180 7.06 9.92 -8.83
C LEU A 180 6.53 10.83 -7.71
N LEU A 181 6.82 10.49 -6.46
CA LEU A 181 6.34 11.22 -5.29
C LEU A 181 7.15 12.47 -4.98
N THR A 182 8.43 12.51 -5.35
CA THR A 182 9.25 13.73 -5.26
C THR A 182 9.01 14.70 -6.42
N SER A 183 8.34 14.27 -7.50
CA SER A 183 8.11 15.08 -8.71
C SER A 183 6.71 15.70 -8.78
N ARG A 184 6.65 16.97 -9.20
CA ARG A 184 5.42 17.77 -9.42
C ARG A 184 4.37 17.08 -10.29
N LYS A 185 4.79 16.25 -11.25
CA LYS A 185 3.94 15.52 -12.23
C LYS A 185 3.64 14.07 -11.84
N GLY A 186 4.40 13.46 -10.93
CA GLY A 186 4.19 12.05 -10.54
C GLY A 186 3.07 11.85 -9.52
N ARG A 187 2.56 12.95 -8.95
CA ARG A 187 1.41 13.00 -8.03
C ARG A 187 0.10 12.47 -8.63
N ASP A 188 -0.08 12.56 -9.94
CA ASP A 188 -1.24 11.97 -10.65
C ASP A 188 -1.03 10.49 -10.96
N LEU A 189 0.21 9.99 -10.97
CA LEU A 189 0.52 8.56 -11.17
C LEU A 189 0.45 7.74 -9.88
N ALA A 190 0.37 8.36 -8.70
CA ALA A 190 0.04 7.65 -7.46
C ALA A 190 -1.38 7.02 -7.51
N VAL A 191 -2.28 7.61 -8.31
CA VAL A 191 -3.57 7.00 -8.68
C VAL A 191 -3.35 5.68 -9.42
N LEU A 192 -2.35 5.64 -10.31
CA LEU A 192 -1.99 4.45 -11.08
C LEU A 192 -1.47 3.33 -10.17
N SER A 193 -0.73 3.66 -9.09
CA SER A 193 -0.34 2.65 -8.11
C SER A 193 -1.55 2.02 -7.41
N GLY A 194 -2.58 2.79 -7.05
CA GLY A 194 -3.83 2.26 -6.49
C GLY A 194 -4.61 1.35 -7.45
N LEU A 195 -4.62 1.70 -8.74
CA LEU A 195 -5.23 0.88 -9.79
C LEU A 195 -4.46 -0.43 -10.02
N VAL A 196 -3.13 -0.38 -10.14
CA VAL A 196 -2.27 -1.57 -10.28
C VAL A 196 -2.40 -2.48 -9.05
N ILE A 197 -2.54 -1.90 -7.86
CA ILE A 197 -2.82 -2.60 -6.60
C ILE A 197 -4.15 -3.36 -6.66
N ALA A 198 -5.24 -2.70 -7.05
CA ALA A 198 -6.56 -3.30 -7.09
C ALA A 198 -6.62 -4.41 -8.14
N VAL A 199 -6.01 -4.19 -9.31
CA VAL A 199 -5.87 -5.20 -10.36
C VAL A 199 -5.05 -6.39 -9.85
N GLY A 200 -3.93 -6.14 -9.16
CA GLY A 200 -3.07 -7.20 -8.66
C GLY A 200 -3.74 -8.09 -7.61
N PHE A 201 -4.44 -7.49 -6.64
CA PHE A 201 -5.23 -8.23 -5.65
C PHE A 201 -6.33 -9.07 -6.32
N GLN A 202 -6.98 -8.50 -7.34
CA GLN A 202 -8.05 -9.19 -8.07
C GLN A 202 -7.53 -10.35 -8.93
N VAL A 203 -6.36 -10.22 -9.57
CA VAL A 203 -5.73 -11.34 -10.33
C VAL A 203 -5.46 -12.53 -9.40
N VAL A 204 -4.98 -12.25 -8.18
CA VAL A 204 -4.74 -13.30 -7.17
C VAL A 204 -6.06 -13.93 -6.71
N ASN A 205 -7.07 -13.11 -6.42
CA ASN A 205 -8.40 -13.59 -6.00
C ASN A 205 -9.06 -14.45 -7.08
N PHE A 206 -9.03 -13.99 -8.33
CA PHE A 206 -9.56 -14.70 -9.50
C PHE A 206 -8.84 -16.03 -9.74
N GLY A 207 -7.51 -16.05 -9.62
CA GLY A 207 -6.72 -17.27 -9.69
C GLY A 207 -7.12 -18.29 -8.62
N ALA A 208 -7.28 -17.84 -7.38
CA ALA A 208 -7.71 -18.69 -6.26
C ALA A 208 -9.12 -19.25 -6.45
N GLN A 209 -10.08 -18.42 -6.90
CA GLN A 209 -11.46 -18.83 -7.15
C GLN A 209 -11.60 -19.84 -8.29
N ARG A 210 -10.86 -19.65 -9.40
CA ARG A 210 -10.88 -20.61 -10.52
C ARG A 210 -10.24 -21.95 -10.17
N LEU A 211 -9.20 -21.95 -9.35
CA LEU A 211 -8.53 -23.17 -8.89
C LEU A 211 -9.42 -24.04 -7.98
N GLY A 212 -10.38 -23.43 -7.28
CA GLY A 212 -11.33 -24.12 -6.40
C GLY A 212 -12.51 -24.80 -7.10
N ARG A 213 -12.69 -24.66 -8.42
CA ARG A 213 -13.80 -25.28 -9.18
C ARG A 213 -13.37 -26.62 -9.78
N ALA A 214 -14.30 -27.58 -9.86
CA ALA A 214 -14.07 -28.86 -10.56
C ALA A 214 -13.69 -28.61 -12.03
N GLY A 215 -12.54 -29.10 -12.47
CA GLY A 215 -11.97 -28.81 -13.81
C GLY A 215 -11.19 -27.49 -13.92
N GLY A 216 -10.92 -26.79 -12.80
CA GLY A 216 -10.35 -25.44 -12.79
C GLY A 216 -8.98 -25.28 -13.47
N LEU A 217 -8.20 -26.36 -13.63
CA LEU A 217 -6.88 -26.32 -14.27
C LEU A 217 -6.95 -26.18 -15.80
N SER A 218 -7.93 -26.79 -16.47
CA SER A 218 -8.05 -26.70 -17.94
C SER A 218 -8.62 -25.35 -18.39
N ALA A 219 -9.45 -24.71 -17.56
CA ALA A 219 -9.96 -23.36 -17.80
C ALA A 219 -8.89 -22.26 -17.73
N LEU A 220 -7.67 -22.61 -17.30
CA LEU A 220 -6.54 -21.70 -17.15
C LEU A 220 -5.53 -21.78 -18.32
N ASP A 221 -5.63 -22.80 -19.18
CA ASP A 221 -4.69 -23.02 -20.27
C ASP A 221 -4.62 -21.87 -21.30
N PRO A 222 -5.75 -21.30 -21.77
CA PRO A 222 -5.69 -20.19 -22.74
C PRO A 222 -5.02 -18.94 -22.17
N VAL A 223 -5.20 -18.69 -20.87
CA VAL A 223 -4.56 -17.56 -20.18
C VAL A 223 -3.07 -17.84 -20.01
N ALA A 224 -2.70 -19.06 -19.65
CA ALA A 224 -1.31 -19.48 -19.51
C ALA A 224 -0.53 -19.44 -20.85
N ASP A 225 -1.20 -19.64 -21.99
CA ASP A 225 -0.59 -19.51 -23.33
C ASP A 225 -0.16 -18.08 -23.65
N VAL A 226 -0.88 -17.07 -23.14
CA VAL A 226 -0.50 -15.66 -23.27
C VAL A 226 0.52 -15.28 -22.19
N VAL A 227 0.25 -15.67 -20.94
CA VAL A 227 1.06 -15.28 -19.77
C VAL A 227 2.47 -15.89 -19.80
N ARG A 228 2.68 -17.04 -20.46
CA ARG A 228 4.03 -17.60 -20.64
C ARG A 228 4.97 -16.73 -21.48
N TRP A 229 4.47 -15.67 -22.10
CA TRP A 229 5.30 -14.67 -22.78
C TRP A 229 5.55 -13.43 -21.91
N LEU A 230 5.03 -13.36 -20.68
CA LEU A 230 5.32 -12.28 -19.75
C LEU A 230 6.47 -12.66 -18.80
N PRO A 231 7.56 -11.89 -18.72
CA PRO A 231 8.59 -12.07 -17.71
C PRO A 231 8.05 -11.79 -16.30
N PRO A 232 8.39 -12.61 -15.28
CA PRO A 232 9.31 -13.75 -15.24
C PRO A 232 8.68 -15.10 -15.64
N ALA A 233 7.36 -15.15 -15.90
CA ALA A 233 6.65 -16.37 -16.29
C ALA A 233 7.24 -17.03 -17.56
N SER A 234 7.77 -16.23 -18.47
CA SER A 234 8.51 -16.70 -19.64
C SER A 234 9.77 -17.51 -19.31
N ALA A 235 10.50 -17.19 -18.24
CA ALA A 235 11.67 -17.98 -17.85
C ALA A 235 11.27 -19.40 -17.46
N ILE A 236 10.16 -19.55 -16.73
CA ILE A 236 9.67 -20.86 -16.31
C ILE A 236 9.00 -21.60 -17.46
N GLY A 237 8.25 -20.90 -18.32
CA GLY A 237 7.68 -21.46 -19.55
C GLY A 237 8.74 -22.03 -20.50
N ALA A 238 9.95 -21.45 -20.53
CA ALA A 238 11.06 -21.97 -21.33
C ALA A 238 11.47 -23.39 -20.92
N VAL A 239 11.39 -23.73 -19.63
CA VAL A 239 11.73 -25.07 -19.12
C VAL A 239 10.74 -26.11 -19.62
N ASP A 240 9.44 -25.78 -19.62
CA ASP A 240 8.41 -26.67 -20.13
C ASP A 240 8.52 -26.84 -21.65
N SER A 241 8.75 -25.76 -22.41
CA SER A 241 9.01 -25.82 -23.86
C SER A 241 10.23 -26.69 -24.19
N ALA A 242 11.35 -26.50 -23.50
CA ALA A 242 12.55 -27.32 -23.69
C ALA A 242 12.33 -28.80 -23.33
N SER A 243 11.52 -29.05 -22.30
CA SER A 243 11.14 -30.40 -21.85
C SER A 243 10.22 -31.12 -22.85
N ARG A 244 9.52 -30.39 -23.71
CA ARG A 244 8.70 -30.92 -24.82
C ARG A 244 9.47 -31.01 -26.15
N GLY A 245 10.75 -30.65 -26.17
CA GLY A 245 11.59 -30.67 -27.38
C GLY A 245 11.46 -29.44 -28.28
N SER A 246 10.69 -28.41 -27.89
CA SER A 246 10.52 -27.17 -28.67
C SER A 246 11.58 -26.12 -28.30
N TYR A 247 12.81 -26.34 -28.77
CA TYR A 247 13.97 -25.51 -28.40
C TYR A 247 13.87 -24.06 -28.90
N GLY A 248 13.24 -23.81 -30.05
CA GLY A 248 13.04 -22.45 -30.59
C GLY A 248 12.22 -21.56 -29.64
N PRO A 249 10.97 -21.95 -29.31
CA PRO A 249 10.15 -21.25 -28.31
C PRO A 249 10.83 -21.14 -26.93
N ALA A 250 11.50 -22.21 -26.47
CA ALA A 250 12.22 -22.20 -25.19
C ALA A 250 13.31 -21.11 -25.16
N LEU A 251 14.11 -21.01 -26.22
CA LEU A 251 15.15 -19.99 -26.33
C LEU A 251 14.56 -18.58 -26.41
N ALA A 252 13.47 -18.40 -27.17
CA ALA A 252 12.79 -17.10 -27.28
C ALA A 252 12.24 -16.62 -25.92
N GLN A 253 11.60 -17.51 -25.16
CA GLN A 253 11.07 -17.21 -23.83
C GLN A 253 12.17 -16.88 -22.80
N LEU A 254 13.30 -17.59 -22.88
CA LEU A 254 14.48 -17.30 -22.04
C LEU A 254 15.09 -15.95 -22.40
N LEU A 255 15.31 -15.68 -23.69
CA LEU A 255 15.85 -14.41 -24.19
C LEU A 255 14.96 -13.22 -23.82
N LEU A 256 13.64 -13.39 -23.89
CA LEU A 256 12.69 -12.37 -23.48
C LEU A 256 12.84 -12.01 -21.99
N SER A 257 13.07 -13.01 -21.14
CA SER A 257 13.29 -12.83 -19.71
C SER A 257 14.62 -12.13 -19.41
N VAL A 258 15.67 -12.46 -20.17
CA VAL A 258 16.97 -11.77 -20.10
C VAL A 258 16.84 -10.31 -20.55
N ALA A 259 16.15 -10.07 -21.67
CA ALA A 259 15.91 -8.71 -22.18
C ALA A 259 15.13 -7.86 -21.18
N ALA A 260 14.11 -8.43 -20.54
CA ALA A 260 13.35 -7.76 -19.50
C ALA A 260 14.19 -7.44 -18.26
N LEU A 261 15.07 -8.36 -17.82
CA LEU A 261 16.00 -8.09 -16.72
C LEU A 261 16.92 -6.91 -17.07
N VAL A 262 17.52 -6.90 -18.26
CA VAL A 262 18.40 -5.81 -18.71
C VAL A 262 17.64 -4.49 -18.77
N ALA A 263 16.42 -4.48 -19.32
CA ALA A 263 15.57 -3.29 -19.38
C ALA A 263 15.23 -2.76 -17.98
N LEU A 264 14.87 -3.65 -17.04
CA LEU A 264 14.57 -3.29 -15.65
C LEU A 264 15.78 -2.69 -14.92
N LEU A 265 16.96 -3.31 -15.06
CA LEU A 265 18.20 -2.79 -14.49
C LEU A 265 18.57 -1.42 -15.07
N TRP A 266 18.37 -1.23 -16.37
CA TRP A 266 18.62 0.05 -17.03
C TRP A 266 17.62 1.13 -16.62
N LEU A 267 16.33 0.81 -16.51
CA LEU A 267 15.29 1.72 -16.02
C LEU A 267 15.55 2.10 -14.57
N TRP A 268 15.95 1.15 -13.73
CA TRP A 268 16.35 1.39 -12.35
C TRP A 268 17.58 2.31 -12.29
N GLN A 269 18.61 2.06 -13.10
CA GLN A 269 19.80 2.91 -13.17
C GLN A 269 19.45 4.35 -13.53
N ARG A 270 18.64 4.56 -14.59
CA ARG A 270 18.21 5.90 -15.00
C ARG A 270 17.37 6.60 -13.95
N SER A 271 16.52 5.86 -13.25
CA SER A 271 15.67 6.41 -12.19
C SER A 271 16.51 6.84 -10.99
N LEU A 272 17.52 6.04 -10.63
CA LEU A 272 18.46 6.31 -9.55
C LEU A 272 19.39 7.50 -9.88
N GLU A 273 19.97 7.53 -11.09
CA GLU A 273 20.78 8.67 -11.57
C GLU A 273 20.00 9.98 -11.48
N LYS A 274 18.75 10.00 -11.95
CA LYS A 274 17.89 11.18 -11.84
C LYS A 274 17.56 11.52 -10.39
N LEU A 275 17.30 10.54 -9.53
CA LEU A 275 17.00 10.79 -8.11
C LEU A 275 18.21 11.39 -7.38
N MET A 276 19.42 10.94 -7.70
CA MET A 276 20.66 11.46 -7.10
C MET A 276 21.10 12.84 -7.63
N THR A 277 20.63 13.24 -8.82
CA THR A 277 21.05 14.48 -9.49
C THR A 277 19.99 15.57 -9.51
N THR A 278 18.73 15.24 -9.21
CA THR A 278 17.65 16.23 -9.15
C THR A 278 17.54 16.77 -7.71
N PRO A 279 17.58 18.08 -7.48
CA PRO A 279 17.35 18.67 -6.16
C PRO A 279 15.98 18.25 -5.61
N ASP A 280 15.91 17.93 -4.32
CA ASP A 280 14.64 17.69 -3.64
C ASP A 280 13.74 18.92 -3.78
N GLY A 281 12.62 18.74 -4.49
CA GLY A 281 11.65 19.81 -4.73
C GLY A 281 10.99 20.33 -3.45
N SER A 282 11.20 19.67 -2.30
CA SER A 282 10.72 20.12 -0.99
C SER A 282 11.63 21.17 -0.34
N THR A 283 12.94 21.17 -0.63
CA THR A 283 13.91 22.10 -0.01
C THR A 283 13.99 23.44 -0.74
N LEU A 284 13.58 23.50 -2.01
CA LEU A 284 13.48 24.75 -2.78
C LEU A 284 12.32 25.66 -2.36
N ALA A 285 11.54 25.27 -1.33
CA ALA A 285 10.39 26.03 -0.86
C ALA A 285 10.75 27.28 -0.01
N ALA A 286 12.02 27.66 0.15
CA ALA A 286 12.40 28.82 0.97
C ALA A 286 12.95 30.04 0.22
N ALA A 287 13.15 30.00 -1.11
CA ALA A 287 13.76 31.15 -1.82
C ALA A 287 13.13 31.37 -3.20
N GLY A 288 11.96 32.00 -3.22
CA GLY A 288 11.42 32.64 -4.41
C GLY A 288 10.78 33.97 -4.03
N PRO A 289 11.34 35.13 -4.44
CA PRO A 289 10.67 36.40 -4.25
C PRO A 289 9.54 36.49 -5.30
N GLY A 290 8.32 36.14 -4.89
CA GLY A 290 7.19 36.20 -5.81
C GLY A 290 5.90 35.64 -5.23
N ARG A 291 5.16 36.47 -4.49
CA ARG A 291 4.01 37.19 -5.07
C ARG A 291 3.20 37.87 -3.98
N GLU A 292 3.22 39.20 -4.01
CA GLU A 292 2.26 40.12 -3.40
C GLU A 292 0.82 39.85 -3.87
N LYS A 293 0.21 38.76 -3.39
CA LYS A 293 -1.25 38.54 -3.50
C LYS A 293 -1.85 38.04 -2.20
N ALA A 294 -1.22 38.35 -1.05
CA ALA A 294 -1.80 38.16 0.27
C ALA A 294 -2.64 39.38 0.71
N GLY A 295 -3.44 39.90 -0.23
CA GLY A 295 -4.21 41.14 -0.04
C GLY A 295 -5.49 41.10 -0.87
N LYS A 296 -6.42 40.23 -0.49
CA LYS A 296 -7.89 40.37 -0.63
C LYS A 296 -8.54 39.16 0.03
N GLY A 297 -9.47 39.43 0.95
CA GLY A 297 -10.19 38.45 1.75
C GLY A 297 -10.92 37.40 0.90
N GLY A 298 -11.26 36.28 1.56
CA GLY A 298 -11.78 35.05 0.96
C GLY A 298 -12.79 35.25 -0.18
N SER A 299 -12.45 34.76 -1.36
CA SER A 299 -13.34 34.73 -2.52
C SER A 299 -13.19 33.42 -3.30
N GLY A 300 -13.59 32.32 -2.66
CA GLY A 300 -13.68 30.99 -3.28
C GLY A 300 -14.57 30.07 -2.45
N LEU A 301 -14.59 28.76 -2.76
CA LEU A 301 -15.37 27.73 -2.04
C LEU A 301 -15.21 27.77 -0.50
N ALA A 302 -14.12 28.36 0.02
CA ALA A 302 -13.93 28.61 1.45
C ALA A 302 -14.99 29.54 2.07
N ALA A 303 -15.63 30.41 1.28
CA ALA A 303 -16.73 31.27 1.73
C ALA A 303 -18.03 30.49 1.99
N LEU A 304 -18.16 29.25 1.50
CA LEU A 304 -19.30 28.37 1.78
C LEU A 304 -19.14 27.61 3.11
N LEU A 305 -17.97 27.69 3.74
CA LEU A 305 -17.73 27.03 5.03
C LEU A 305 -18.39 27.81 6.18
N PRO A 306 -18.84 27.13 7.25
CA PRO A 306 -19.43 27.80 8.41
C PRO A 306 -18.49 28.86 9.00
N GLN A 307 -19.01 30.01 9.38
CA GLN A 307 -18.19 31.05 10.01
C GLN A 307 -17.68 30.61 11.40
N GLY A 308 -16.54 31.17 11.82
CA GLY A 308 -15.92 30.90 13.13
C GLY A 308 -14.99 29.68 13.16
N ARG A 309 -14.73 29.16 14.37
CA ARG A 309 -13.73 28.10 14.62
C ARG A 309 -13.91 26.87 13.72
N THR A 310 -15.15 26.42 13.54
CA THR A 310 -15.45 25.21 12.75
C THR A 310 -15.04 25.37 11.28
N GLY A 311 -15.34 26.50 10.63
CA GLY A 311 -14.91 26.74 9.25
C GLY A 311 -13.40 26.81 9.10
N THR A 312 -12.71 27.48 10.02
CA THR A 312 -11.24 27.59 9.99
C THR A 312 -10.58 26.22 10.09
N VAL A 313 -11.08 25.34 10.97
CA VAL A 313 -10.57 23.97 11.12
C VAL A 313 -10.89 23.13 9.88
N MET A 314 -12.12 23.23 9.35
CA MET A 314 -12.50 22.54 8.11
C MET A 314 -11.62 22.97 6.93
N GLU A 315 -11.39 24.27 6.77
CA GLU A 315 -10.54 24.81 5.71
C GLU A 315 -9.11 24.30 5.84
N ARG A 316 -8.56 24.27 7.05
CA ARG A 316 -7.22 23.70 7.30
C ARG A 316 -7.16 22.23 6.90
N SER A 317 -8.12 21.42 7.36
CA SER A 317 -8.18 19.99 7.01
C SER A 317 -8.28 19.77 5.50
N LEU A 318 -9.14 20.52 4.80
CA LEU A 318 -9.27 20.44 3.34
C LEU A 318 -7.99 20.88 2.62
N ARG A 319 -7.30 21.91 3.14
CA ARG A 319 -6.00 22.34 2.61
C ARG A 319 -4.93 21.26 2.80
N TYR A 320 -4.92 20.50 3.90
CA TYR A 320 -4.03 19.35 4.07
C TYR A 320 -4.32 18.27 3.03
N ILE A 321 -5.59 17.91 2.81
CA ILE A 321 -5.97 16.94 1.76
C ILE A 321 -5.47 17.40 0.38
N ALA A 322 -5.56 18.69 0.09
CA ALA A 322 -5.17 19.24 -1.21
C ALA A 322 -3.65 19.51 -1.36
N ARG A 323 -2.93 19.82 -0.29
CA ARG A 323 -1.54 20.30 -0.36
C ARG A 323 -0.51 19.34 0.22
N ASP A 324 -0.86 18.57 1.26
CA ASP A 324 0.04 17.58 1.85
C ASP A 324 0.10 16.32 0.97
N PRO A 325 1.26 15.93 0.43
CA PRO A 325 1.38 14.76 -0.44
C PRO A 325 0.94 13.45 0.22
N LYS A 326 1.21 13.27 1.52
CA LYS A 326 0.90 12.02 2.24
C LYS A 326 -0.60 11.88 2.46
N THR A 327 -1.21 12.91 3.04
CA THR A 327 -2.66 12.97 3.21
C THR A 327 -3.35 12.79 1.86
N LYS A 328 -2.92 13.53 0.82
CA LYS A 328 -3.49 13.37 -0.52
C LYS A 328 -3.39 11.94 -1.05
N ALA A 329 -2.22 11.31 -0.98
CA ALA A 329 -2.02 9.95 -1.47
C ALA A 329 -2.92 8.95 -0.73
N ALA A 330 -3.07 9.07 0.59
CA ALA A 330 -3.98 8.25 1.38
C ALA A 330 -5.44 8.42 0.92
N TRP A 331 -5.90 9.65 0.72
CA TRP A 331 -7.25 9.94 0.24
C TRP A 331 -7.51 9.42 -1.17
N VAL A 332 -6.59 9.68 -2.10
CA VAL A 332 -6.70 9.19 -3.47
C VAL A 332 -6.73 7.68 -3.52
N THR A 333 -5.91 7.01 -2.71
CA THR A 333 -5.88 5.55 -2.62
C THR A 333 -7.19 5.02 -2.06
N ALA A 334 -7.72 5.60 -0.98
CA ALA A 334 -8.99 5.20 -0.39
C ALA A 334 -10.18 5.41 -1.36
N LEU A 335 -10.19 6.52 -2.10
CA LEU A 335 -11.18 6.78 -3.17
C LEU A 335 -11.03 5.78 -4.33
N ALA A 336 -9.82 5.50 -4.80
CA ALA A 336 -9.62 4.57 -5.90
C ALA A 336 -10.05 3.14 -5.51
N ILE A 337 -9.53 2.61 -4.40
CA ILE A 337 -9.82 1.25 -3.96
C ILE A 337 -11.29 1.12 -3.54
N GLY A 338 -11.83 2.12 -2.84
CA GLY A 338 -13.23 2.16 -2.44
C GLY A 338 -14.22 2.13 -3.59
N LEU A 339 -13.84 2.59 -4.79
CA LEU A 339 -14.68 2.55 -6.00
C LEU A 339 -14.44 1.27 -6.80
N ILE A 340 -13.16 0.89 -6.97
CA ILE A 340 -12.78 -0.23 -7.83
C ILE A 340 -13.34 -1.55 -7.29
N VAL A 341 -13.24 -1.78 -5.97
CA VAL A 341 -13.67 -3.06 -5.38
C VAL A 341 -15.17 -3.32 -5.60
N PRO A 342 -16.10 -2.42 -5.25
CA PRO A 342 -17.54 -2.67 -5.47
C PRO A 342 -17.91 -2.76 -6.95
N VAL A 343 -17.41 -1.83 -7.78
CA VAL A 343 -17.77 -1.75 -9.21
C VAL A 343 -17.29 -2.97 -9.99
N LEU A 344 -16.05 -3.41 -9.78
CA LEU A 344 -15.54 -4.58 -10.49
C LEU A 344 -16.23 -5.88 -10.04
N ASN A 345 -16.55 -6.02 -8.75
CA ASN A 345 -17.30 -7.19 -8.29
C ASN A 345 -18.71 -7.22 -8.92
N ALA A 346 -19.38 -6.07 -9.01
CA ALA A 346 -20.65 -5.94 -9.70
C ALA A 346 -20.54 -6.36 -11.19
N LEU A 347 -19.54 -5.84 -11.92
CA LEU A 347 -19.31 -6.18 -13.33
C LEU A 347 -18.95 -7.66 -13.56
N GLN A 348 -18.38 -8.35 -12.58
CA GLN A 348 -18.01 -9.77 -12.67
C GLN A 348 -19.19 -10.72 -12.36
N GLY A 349 -20.38 -10.20 -12.08
CA GLY A 349 -21.56 -11.01 -11.72
C GLY A 349 -21.39 -11.79 -10.42
N THR A 350 -20.37 -11.45 -9.62
CA THR A 350 -20.11 -12.04 -8.29
C THR A 350 -20.35 -11.01 -7.16
N GLY A 351 -20.75 -9.80 -7.54
CA GLY A 351 -20.92 -8.66 -6.65
C GLY A 351 -22.27 -8.65 -5.98
N SER A 352 -22.25 -8.39 -4.68
CA SER A 352 -23.41 -7.98 -3.89
C SER A 352 -23.42 -6.45 -3.74
N VAL A 353 -24.61 -5.84 -3.70
CA VAL A 353 -24.77 -4.40 -3.45
C VAL A 353 -24.10 -3.99 -2.13
N TYR A 354 -24.06 -4.90 -1.13
CA TYR A 354 -23.38 -4.70 0.15
C TYR A 354 -21.87 -4.42 0.04
N PHE A 355 -21.21 -4.76 -1.08
CA PHE A 355 -19.82 -4.37 -1.28
C PHE A 355 -19.66 -2.84 -1.32
N ALA A 356 -20.69 -2.06 -1.63
CA ALA A 356 -20.63 -0.61 -1.57
C ALA A 356 -20.30 -0.07 -0.17
N CYS A 357 -20.65 -0.79 0.91
CA CYS A 357 -20.24 -0.45 2.29
C CYS A 357 -18.71 -0.37 2.46
N PHE A 358 -17.96 -1.09 1.61
CA PHE A 358 -16.50 -1.04 1.61
C PHE A 358 -15.96 0.36 1.28
N ALA A 359 -16.68 1.12 0.46
CA ALA A 359 -16.34 2.50 0.12
C ALA A 359 -16.42 3.42 1.35
N ALA A 360 -17.50 3.29 2.13
CA ALA A 360 -17.68 4.01 3.39
C ALA A 360 -16.61 3.63 4.41
N TRP A 361 -16.25 2.34 4.47
CA TRP A 361 -15.20 1.84 5.34
C TRP A 361 -13.81 2.41 5.00
N MET A 362 -13.42 2.37 3.71
CA MET A 362 -12.14 2.89 3.22
C MET A 362 -11.98 4.38 3.48
N LEU A 363 -13.03 5.17 3.33
CA LEU A 363 -12.97 6.60 3.64
C LEU A 363 -13.11 6.90 5.13
N GLY A 364 -13.85 6.09 5.87
CA GLY A 364 -13.98 6.21 7.33
C GLY A 364 -12.63 6.06 8.04
N ILE A 365 -11.69 5.29 7.46
CA ILE A 365 -10.34 5.10 8.04
C ILE A 365 -9.56 6.42 8.14
N GLN A 366 -9.91 7.42 7.33
CA GLN A 366 -9.28 8.73 7.33
C GLN A 366 -9.55 9.53 8.62
N MET A 367 -10.50 9.08 9.45
CA MET A 367 -10.74 9.67 10.78
C MET A 367 -9.70 9.23 11.82
N TYR A 368 -8.99 8.12 11.63
CA TYR A 368 -8.00 7.68 12.61
C TYR A 368 -6.76 8.58 12.58
N ASN A 369 -6.22 8.84 13.77
CA ASN A 369 -5.01 9.63 14.00
C ASN A 369 -5.08 11.08 13.46
N GLN A 370 -6.20 11.77 13.71
CA GLN A 370 -6.38 13.18 13.27
C GLN A 370 -5.27 14.11 13.74
N PHE A 371 -4.78 13.95 14.97
CA PHE A 371 -3.74 14.80 15.53
C PHE A 371 -2.36 14.46 14.97
N GLY A 372 -2.12 13.21 14.60
CA GLY A 372 -0.87 12.81 13.96
C GLY A 372 -0.69 13.41 12.56
N GLN A 373 -1.78 13.72 11.85
CA GLN A 373 -1.74 14.44 10.57
C GLN A 373 -1.21 15.87 10.70
N ASP A 374 -1.39 16.50 11.86
CA ASP A 374 -0.87 17.84 12.14
C ASP A 374 0.61 17.84 12.54
N THR A 375 1.19 16.65 12.80
CA THR A 375 2.57 16.44 13.29
C THR A 375 2.96 17.44 14.38
N SER A 376 4.15 18.04 14.30
CA SER A 376 4.60 19.04 15.27
C SER A 376 3.74 20.30 15.24
N ALA A 377 3.11 20.66 14.11
CA ALA A 377 2.27 21.85 13.99
C ALA A 377 0.99 21.79 14.85
N PHE A 378 0.68 20.64 15.44
CA PHE A 378 -0.40 20.48 16.42
C PHE A 378 -0.29 21.44 17.60
N TRP A 379 0.91 21.94 17.95
CA TRP A 379 1.08 22.90 19.05
C TRP A 379 0.19 24.15 18.88
N MET A 380 0.02 24.64 17.64
CA MET A 380 -0.84 25.80 17.36
C MET A 380 -2.32 25.49 17.64
N VAL A 381 -2.74 24.25 17.42
CA VAL A 381 -4.10 23.79 17.69
C VAL A 381 -4.30 23.61 19.18
N ALA A 382 -3.34 22.99 19.86
CA ALA A 382 -3.38 22.74 21.30
C ALA A 382 -3.57 24.05 22.08
N LEU A 383 -2.87 25.13 21.69
CA LEU A 383 -3.02 26.46 22.33
C LEU A 383 -4.42 27.06 22.21
N THR A 384 -5.23 26.61 21.24
CA THR A 384 -6.59 27.11 21.05
C THR A 384 -7.63 26.31 21.84
N ILE A 385 -7.25 25.21 22.49
CA ILE A 385 -8.16 24.33 23.21
C ILE A 385 -7.95 24.55 24.71
N SER A 386 -8.85 25.31 25.33
CA SER A 386 -8.83 25.56 26.78
C SER A 386 -9.91 24.81 27.55
N SER A 387 -10.90 24.26 26.83
CA SER A 387 -12.02 23.55 27.42
C SER A 387 -12.40 22.29 26.65
N THR A 388 -13.14 21.40 27.31
CA THR A 388 -13.84 20.26 26.72
C THR A 388 -14.72 20.65 25.53
N ARG A 389 -15.36 21.83 25.61
CA ARG A 389 -16.20 22.36 24.54
C ARG A 389 -15.38 22.69 23.30
N ASP A 390 -14.20 23.30 23.47
CA ASP A 390 -13.31 23.64 22.36
C ASP A 390 -12.75 22.38 21.68
N ALA A 391 -12.39 21.37 22.48
CA ALA A 391 -11.98 20.06 21.98
C ALA A 391 -13.10 19.38 21.17
N TYR A 392 -14.33 19.44 21.65
CA TYR A 392 -15.50 18.94 20.91
C TYR A 392 -15.70 19.68 19.58
N LEU A 393 -15.60 21.01 19.58
CA LEU A 393 -15.75 21.82 18.37
C LEU A 393 -14.63 21.55 17.36
N GLU A 394 -13.40 21.32 17.81
CA GLU A 394 -12.26 20.90 16.97
C GLU A 394 -12.52 19.54 16.32
N LEU A 395 -12.86 18.52 17.11
CA LEU A 395 -13.12 17.17 16.61
C LEU A 395 -14.32 17.14 15.66
N ARG A 396 -15.40 17.86 16.00
CA ARG A 396 -16.59 18.00 15.15
C ARG A 396 -16.23 18.66 13.82
N ALA A 397 -15.42 19.71 13.82
CA ALA A 397 -15.00 20.38 12.59
C ALA A 397 -14.17 19.48 11.69
N ARG A 398 -13.26 18.67 12.25
CA ARG A 398 -12.53 17.65 11.49
C ARG A 398 -13.46 16.60 10.91
N ALA A 399 -14.38 16.05 11.71
CA ALA A 399 -15.36 15.08 11.25
C ALA A 399 -16.24 15.64 10.11
N LEU A 400 -16.67 16.90 10.20
CA LEU A 400 -17.42 17.57 9.13
C LEU A 400 -16.60 17.77 7.86
N ALA A 401 -15.30 18.09 7.97
CA ALA A 401 -14.41 18.19 6.82
C ALA A 401 -14.27 16.85 6.09
N LEU A 402 -14.21 15.74 6.85
CA LEU A 402 -14.22 14.39 6.27
C LEU A 402 -15.57 14.12 5.58
N LEU A 403 -16.68 14.30 6.31
CA LEU A 403 -18.04 14.04 5.82
C LEU A 403 -18.36 14.77 4.52
N LEU A 404 -17.84 15.99 4.34
CA LEU A 404 -18.01 16.77 3.11
C LEU A 404 -17.56 16.01 1.85
N ILE A 405 -16.57 15.12 1.98
CA ILE A 405 -16.06 14.29 0.89
C ILE A 405 -16.63 12.87 0.98
N THR A 406 -16.62 12.28 2.18
CA THR A 406 -16.93 10.85 2.35
C THR A 406 -18.40 10.54 2.16
N LEU A 407 -19.30 11.43 2.59
CA LEU A 407 -20.75 11.24 2.45
C LEU A 407 -21.20 11.24 0.98
N PRO A 408 -20.93 12.29 0.16
CA PRO A 408 -21.36 12.28 -1.23
C PRO A 408 -20.69 11.15 -2.03
N TYR A 409 -19.43 10.84 -1.74
CA TYR A 409 -18.74 9.73 -2.38
C TYR A 409 -19.40 8.38 -2.08
N THR A 410 -19.73 8.12 -0.81
CA THR A 410 -20.41 6.88 -0.40
C THR A 410 -21.75 6.74 -1.13
N ILE A 411 -22.51 7.84 -1.24
CA ILE A 411 -23.78 7.85 -1.97
C ILE A 411 -23.56 7.48 -3.44
N VAL A 412 -22.59 8.11 -4.10
CA VAL A 412 -22.27 7.84 -5.50
C VAL A 412 -21.88 6.37 -5.72
N VAL A 413 -20.98 5.82 -4.88
CA VAL A 413 -20.54 4.43 -5.04
C VAL A 413 -21.70 3.46 -4.83
N THR A 414 -22.55 3.67 -3.82
CA THR A 414 -23.72 2.81 -3.58
C THR A 414 -24.71 2.87 -4.73
N VAL A 415 -25.03 4.06 -5.25
CA VAL A 415 -25.91 4.24 -6.41
C VAL A 415 -25.34 3.57 -7.66
N VAL A 416 -24.05 3.77 -7.95
CA VAL A 416 -23.39 3.15 -9.10
C VAL A 416 -23.40 1.62 -8.97
N THR A 417 -23.14 1.10 -7.77
CA THR A 417 -23.10 -0.36 -7.54
C THR A 417 -24.50 -0.98 -7.70
N ALA A 418 -25.54 -0.35 -7.16
CA ALA A 418 -26.93 -0.77 -7.34
C ALA A 418 -27.35 -0.72 -8.82
N ALA A 419 -26.99 0.35 -9.54
CA ALA A 419 -27.29 0.50 -10.96
C ALA A 419 -26.60 -0.55 -11.84
N LEU A 420 -25.36 -0.94 -11.49
CA LEU A 420 -24.62 -1.98 -12.23
C LEU A 420 -25.18 -3.39 -11.98
N LEU A 421 -25.77 -3.63 -10.81
CA LEU A 421 -26.39 -4.90 -10.43
C LEU A 421 -27.87 -4.99 -10.80
N ASP A 422 -28.45 -3.88 -11.29
CA ASP A 422 -29.90 -3.70 -11.53
C ASP A 422 -30.78 -4.00 -10.31
N ASP A 423 -30.22 -3.80 -9.10
CA ASP A 423 -30.88 -4.05 -7.82
C ASP A 423 -31.16 -2.73 -7.10
N TRP A 424 -32.17 -2.03 -7.58
CA TRP A 424 -32.62 -0.76 -7.01
C TRP A 424 -33.37 -0.93 -5.69
N ALA A 425 -33.94 -2.11 -5.44
CA ALA A 425 -34.67 -2.41 -4.21
C ALA A 425 -33.72 -2.45 -3.00
N ALA A 426 -32.50 -2.95 -3.18
CA ALA A 426 -31.46 -2.98 -2.15
C ALA A 426 -30.77 -1.61 -1.92
N LEU A 427 -31.03 -0.58 -2.74
CA LEU A 427 -30.35 0.71 -2.59
C LEU A 427 -30.56 1.35 -1.20
N PRO A 428 -31.80 1.49 -0.68
CA PRO A 428 -32.02 2.18 0.58
C PRO A 428 -31.38 1.46 1.77
N GLU A 429 -31.43 0.14 1.80
CA GLU A 429 -30.86 -0.67 2.88
C GLU A 429 -29.33 -0.53 2.94
N VAL A 430 -28.65 -0.66 1.80
CA VAL A 430 -27.19 -0.60 1.74
C VAL A 430 -26.71 0.82 2.04
N MET A 431 -27.45 1.83 1.59
CA MET A 431 -27.16 3.23 1.92
C MET A 431 -27.28 3.47 3.43
N GLY A 432 -28.35 2.99 4.06
CA GLY A 432 -28.55 3.08 5.50
C GLY A 432 -27.43 2.41 6.30
N LEU A 433 -27.04 1.20 5.89
CA LEU A 433 -25.93 0.45 6.47
C LEU A 433 -24.60 1.21 6.32
N SER A 434 -24.36 1.79 5.15
CA SER A 434 -23.17 2.59 4.86
C SER A 434 -23.08 3.83 5.73
N PHE A 435 -24.21 4.50 6.01
CA PHE A 435 -24.25 5.65 6.92
C PHE A 435 -24.02 5.26 8.38
N ALA A 436 -24.59 4.14 8.83
CA ALA A 436 -24.32 3.59 10.15
C ALA A 436 -22.82 3.28 10.32
N LEU A 437 -22.21 2.65 9.30
CA LEU A 437 -20.79 2.34 9.27
C LEU A 437 -19.92 3.59 9.27
N LEU A 438 -20.23 4.58 8.46
CA LEU A 438 -19.51 5.86 8.43
C LEU A 438 -19.59 6.56 9.80
N GLY A 439 -20.75 6.56 10.43
CA GLY A 439 -20.95 7.09 11.79
C GLY A 439 -20.12 6.37 12.85
N GLY A 440 -20.10 5.03 12.80
CA GLY A 440 -19.27 4.19 13.68
C GLY A 440 -17.77 4.42 13.49
N MET A 441 -17.31 4.56 12.25
CA MET A 441 -15.91 4.88 11.93
C MET A 441 -15.53 6.28 12.42
N LEU A 442 -16.41 7.27 12.30
CA LEU A 442 -16.17 8.61 12.83
C LEU A 442 -16.06 8.62 14.37
N ALA A 443 -16.97 7.90 15.04
CA ALA A 443 -16.99 7.80 16.49
C ALA A 443 -15.73 7.13 17.04
N THR A 444 -15.42 5.94 16.53
CA THR A 444 -14.25 5.18 16.96
C THR A 444 -12.95 5.87 16.56
N GLY A 445 -12.88 6.48 15.37
CA GLY A 445 -11.73 7.27 14.93
C GLY A 445 -11.46 8.50 15.80
N ALA A 446 -12.50 9.19 16.27
CA ALA A 446 -12.35 10.30 17.22
C ALA A 446 -11.78 9.84 18.56
N VAL A 447 -12.35 8.77 19.13
CA VAL A 447 -11.91 8.19 20.40
C VAL A 447 -10.49 7.64 20.30
N ALA A 448 -10.18 6.94 19.21
CA ALA A 448 -8.86 6.39 18.95
C ALA A 448 -7.81 7.47 18.74
N SER A 449 -8.16 8.57 18.06
CA SER A 449 -7.26 9.73 17.88
C SER A 449 -6.90 10.39 19.21
N ALA A 450 -7.84 10.47 20.16
CA ALA A 450 -7.59 11.02 21.50
C ALA A 450 -6.80 10.06 22.40
N ASN A 451 -7.05 8.75 22.30
CA ASN A 451 -6.46 7.76 23.20
C ASN A 451 -5.08 7.27 22.74
N PHE A 452 -4.92 7.08 21.44
CA PHE A 452 -3.76 6.46 20.81
C PHE A 452 -3.22 7.32 19.65
N PRO A 453 -2.85 8.60 19.90
CA PRO A 453 -2.18 9.41 18.89
C PRO A 453 -0.79 8.81 18.58
N TYR A 454 -0.41 8.82 17.31
CA TYR A 454 0.92 8.43 16.87
C TYR A 454 1.45 9.41 15.83
N SER A 455 2.76 9.59 15.80
CA SER A 455 3.37 10.52 14.85
C SER A 455 3.46 9.92 13.45
N ILE A 456 3.29 10.80 12.47
CA ILE A 456 3.50 10.52 11.05
C ILE A 456 4.82 11.22 10.68
N PRO A 457 5.96 10.52 10.63
CA PRO A 457 7.25 11.14 10.36
C PRO A 457 7.23 11.81 8.98
N GLN A 458 7.82 12.99 8.85
CA GLN A 458 7.87 13.67 7.54
C GLN A 458 8.96 13.10 6.62
N GLU A 459 9.93 12.37 7.20
CA GLU A 459 10.96 11.65 6.47
C GLU A 459 10.38 10.47 5.69
N GLY A 460 10.50 10.50 4.35
CA GLY A 460 10.11 9.43 3.45
C GLY A 460 8.60 9.41 3.13
N ALA A 461 8.26 9.26 1.85
CA ALA A 461 6.90 9.47 1.32
C ALA A 461 5.80 8.55 1.89
N PHE A 462 6.15 7.41 2.51
CA PHE A 462 5.19 6.42 3.00
C PHE A 462 5.38 6.03 4.47
N LYS A 463 6.22 6.76 5.19
CA LYS A 463 6.35 6.56 6.62
C LYS A 463 5.11 7.16 7.29
N ASN A 464 4.14 6.29 7.57
CA ASN A 464 2.86 6.67 8.17
C ASN A 464 2.84 6.48 9.69
N VAL A 465 3.87 5.82 10.25
CA VAL A 465 4.00 5.58 11.69
C VAL A 465 5.47 5.69 12.08
N ALA A 466 5.77 6.38 13.18
CA ALA A 466 7.12 6.42 13.71
C ALA A 466 7.64 5.04 14.16
N PRO A 467 8.95 4.78 14.05
CA PRO A 467 9.55 3.53 14.51
C PRO A 467 9.22 3.29 15.98
N GLY A 468 8.73 2.09 16.30
CA GLY A 468 8.29 1.74 17.66
C GLY A 468 6.80 2.02 17.97
N GLN A 469 6.09 2.79 17.13
CA GLN A 469 4.65 3.05 17.31
C GLN A 469 3.74 2.20 16.41
N ALA A 470 4.28 1.26 15.64
CA ALA A 470 3.51 0.40 14.73
C ALA A 470 2.41 -0.40 15.45
N GLY A 471 2.68 -0.91 16.66
CA GLY A 471 1.68 -1.63 17.46
C GLY A 471 0.54 -0.73 17.92
N LEU A 472 0.84 0.53 18.30
CA LEU A 472 -0.18 1.53 18.64
C LEU A 472 -1.06 1.86 17.44
N ALA A 473 -0.45 2.07 16.26
CA ALA A 473 -1.19 2.33 15.03
C ALA A 473 -2.08 1.15 14.63
N TRP A 474 -1.56 -0.08 14.71
CA TRP A 474 -2.32 -1.30 14.42
C TRP A 474 -3.50 -1.47 15.38
N ILE A 475 -3.28 -1.37 16.68
CA ILE A 475 -4.35 -1.50 17.68
C ILE A 475 -5.40 -0.38 17.51
N SER A 476 -4.95 0.85 17.23
CA SER A 476 -5.84 2.00 17.01
C SER A 476 -6.73 1.79 15.78
N ILE A 477 -6.15 1.39 14.64
CA ILE A 477 -6.88 1.18 13.39
C ILE A 477 -7.73 -0.10 13.46
N PHE A 478 -7.12 -1.27 13.72
CA PHE A 478 -7.86 -2.54 13.72
C PHE A 478 -8.85 -2.64 14.88
N GLY A 479 -8.45 -2.23 16.08
CA GLY A 479 -9.36 -2.19 17.23
C GLY A 479 -10.52 -1.25 16.96
N GLY A 480 -10.24 -0.07 16.41
CA GLY A 480 -11.24 0.89 15.98
C GLY A 480 -12.21 0.31 14.94
N MET A 481 -11.71 -0.37 13.92
CA MET A 481 -12.52 -1.00 12.89
C MET A 481 -13.43 -2.10 13.43
N VAL A 482 -12.89 -2.98 14.30
CA VAL A 482 -13.70 -4.02 14.95
C VAL A 482 -14.78 -3.37 15.82
N SER A 483 -14.43 -2.35 16.61
CA SER A 483 -15.40 -1.58 17.39
C SER A 483 -16.44 -0.88 16.52
N ALA A 484 -16.07 -0.32 15.37
CA ALA A 484 -17.00 0.29 14.42
C ALA A 484 -17.97 -0.76 13.83
N GLY A 485 -17.46 -1.95 13.47
CA GLY A 485 -18.29 -3.07 13.01
C GLY A 485 -19.27 -3.55 14.09
N LEU A 486 -18.82 -3.64 15.35
CA LEU A 486 -19.69 -3.96 16.48
C LEU A 486 -20.76 -2.88 16.72
N LEU A 487 -20.40 -1.60 16.57
CA LEU A 487 -21.38 -0.50 16.62
C LEU A 487 -22.40 -0.58 15.48
N CYS A 488 -22.07 -1.22 14.36
CA CYS A 488 -23.03 -1.46 13.28
C CYS A 488 -23.92 -2.68 13.52
N ALA A 489 -23.64 -3.50 14.54
CA ALA A 489 -24.37 -4.74 14.79
C ALA A 489 -25.90 -4.54 14.90
N PRO A 490 -26.44 -3.48 15.53
CA PRO A 490 -27.88 -3.26 15.57
C PRO A 490 -28.49 -2.99 14.18
N ALA A 491 -27.80 -2.23 13.33
CA ALA A 491 -28.26 -1.96 11.97
C ALA A 491 -28.17 -3.22 11.09
N ILE A 492 -27.10 -4.01 11.24
CA ILE A 492 -26.93 -5.30 10.56
C ILE A 492 -28.01 -6.30 11.02
N ALA A 493 -28.25 -6.40 12.33
CA ALA A 493 -29.27 -7.29 12.90
C ALA A 493 -30.68 -6.90 12.44
N ALA A 494 -31.00 -5.60 12.39
CA ALA A 494 -32.27 -5.13 11.84
C ALA A 494 -32.43 -5.49 10.37
N THR A 495 -31.35 -5.36 9.57
CA THR A 495 -31.35 -5.73 8.16
C THR A 495 -31.57 -7.24 7.97
N ILE A 496 -30.84 -8.07 8.72
CA ILE A 496 -31.00 -9.52 8.68
C ILE A 496 -32.41 -9.92 9.11
N TRP A 497 -32.93 -9.32 10.18
CA TRP A 497 -34.27 -9.62 10.69
C TRP A 497 -35.36 -9.29 9.66
N LEU A 498 -35.27 -8.15 8.97
CA LEU A 498 -36.25 -7.77 7.94
C LEU A 498 -36.27 -8.75 6.75
N HIS A 499 -35.12 -9.28 6.36
CA HIS A 499 -35.05 -10.32 5.32
C HIS A 499 -35.59 -11.66 5.82
N VAL A 500 -35.21 -12.09 7.02
CA VAL A 500 -35.65 -13.38 7.58
C VAL A 500 -37.16 -13.39 7.89
N ALA A 501 -37.74 -12.23 8.20
CA ALA A 501 -39.16 -12.08 8.46
C ALA A 501 -40.00 -11.81 7.20
N ASP A 502 -39.41 -11.88 5.99
CA ASP A 502 -40.07 -11.58 4.70
C ASP A 502 -40.76 -10.20 4.69
N HIS A 503 -40.17 -9.21 5.37
CA HIS A 503 -40.66 -7.83 5.45
C HIS A 503 -39.89 -6.90 4.52
N GLU A 504 -39.62 -7.35 3.29
CA GLU A 504 -38.85 -6.60 2.28
C GLU A 504 -39.43 -5.21 1.98
N GLN A 505 -40.75 -5.07 2.08
CA GLN A 505 -41.47 -3.79 1.97
C GLN A 505 -41.02 -2.71 2.97
N TRP A 506 -40.31 -3.06 4.04
CA TRP A 506 -39.87 -2.13 5.09
C TRP A 506 -38.36 -1.83 5.00
N LEU A 507 -37.63 -2.44 4.07
CA LEU A 507 -36.18 -2.23 3.90
C LEU A 507 -35.82 -0.78 3.58
N TRP A 508 -36.75 -0.02 2.98
CA TRP A 508 -36.54 1.41 2.75
C TRP A 508 -36.36 2.23 4.05
N LEU A 509 -36.90 1.76 5.18
CA LEU A 509 -36.75 2.41 6.49
C LEU A 509 -35.31 2.32 7.03
N LEU A 510 -34.50 1.38 6.53
CA LEU A 510 -33.09 1.28 6.93
C LEU A 510 -32.28 2.52 6.51
N LEU A 511 -32.67 3.22 5.45
CA LEU A 511 -32.01 4.46 5.04
C LEU A 511 -32.13 5.57 6.10
N PRO A 512 -33.33 6.03 6.49
CA PRO A 512 -33.47 7.06 7.51
C PRO A 512 -33.00 6.58 8.89
N VAL A 513 -33.27 5.31 9.25
CA VAL A 513 -32.83 4.75 10.54
C VAL A 513 -31.31 4.69 10.60
N GLY A 514 -30.65 4.19 9.56
CA GLY A 514 -29.19 4.13 9.46
C GLY A 514 -28.53 5.50 9.45
N ALA A 515 -29.13 6.49 8.78
CA ALA A 515 -28.66 7.87 8.79
C ALA A 515 -28.73 8.49 10.20
N VAL A 516 -29.87 8.35 10.88
CA VAL A 516 -30.07 8.85 12.25
C VAL A 516 -29.13 8.12 13.22
N TYR A 517 -29.04 6.80 13.11
CA TYR A 517 -28.19 5.98 13.96
C TYR A 517 -26.70 6.32 13.79
N GLY A 518 -26.22 6.44 12.54
CA GLY A 518 -24.86 6.87 12.23
C GLY A 518 -24.55 8.27 12.76
N ALA A 519 -25.50 9.22 12.61
CA ALA A 519 -25.37 10.57 13.15
C ALA A 519 -25.27 10.56 14.69
N LEU A 520 -26.14 9.80 15.38
CA LEU A 520 -26.14 9.69 16.84
C LEU A 520 -24.87 9.05 17.37
N ILE A 521 -24.39 7.96 16.76
CA ILE A 521 -23.12 7.33 17.14
C ILE A 521 -21.96 8.30 16.94
N SER A 522 -21.88 8.96 15.78
CA SER A 522 -20.80 9.92 15.51
C SER A 522 -20.79 11.06 16.54
N TRP A 523 -21.97 11.59 16.89
CA TRP A 523 -22.13 12.61 17.91
C TRP A 523 -21.71 12.12 19.30
N ALA A 524 -22.14 10.92 19.69
CA ALA A 524 -21.78 10.31 20.96
C ALA A 524 -20.27 10.06 21.06
N GLY A 525 -19.64 9.55 20.00
CA GLY A 525 -18.19 9.32 19.93
C GLY A 525 -17.39 10.61 20.03
N LEU A 526 -17.81 11.67 19.33
CA LEU A 526 -17.18 12.99 19.43
C LEU A 526 -17.30 13.57 20.85
N ARG A 527 -18.46 13.45 21.49
CA ARG A 527 -18.65 13.88 22.88
C ARG A 527 -17.83 13.06 23.87
N ALA A 528 -17.70 11.75 23.65
CA ALA A 528 -16.88 10.88 24.50
C ALA A 528 -15.38 11.15 24.34
N ALA A 529 -14.93 11.53 23.13
CA ALA A 529 -13.52 11.83 22.85
C ALA A 529 -13.09 13.23 23.37
N ALA A 530 -14.01 14.19 23.45
CA ALA A 530 -13.68 15.58 23.77
C ALA A 530 -13.04 15.80 25.16
N PRO A 531 -13.53 15.20 26.28
CA PRO A 531 -12.87 15.31 27.59
C PRO A 531 -11.45 14.79 27.58
N ARG A 532 -11.26 13.57 27.08
CA ARG A 532 -9.93 12.98 26.99
C ARG A 532 -8.98 13.78 26.11
N THR A 533 -9.48 14.40 25.04
CA THR A 533 -8.66 15.26 24.19
C THR A 533 -8.20 16.50 24.95
N ALA A 534 -9.09 17.16 25.69
CA ALA A 534 -8.76 18.34 26.48
C ALA A 534 -7.78 18.02 27.62
N ASP A 535 -8.01 16.91 28.32
CA ASP A 535 -7.19 16.51 29.47
C ASP A 535 -5.78 16.03 29.08
N ARG A 536 -5.61 15.54 27.84
CA ARG A 536 -4.36 14.93 27.36
C ARG A 536 -3.65 15.72 26.27
N LEU A 537 -3.92 17.02 26.13
CA LEU A 537 -3.28 17.85 25.11
C LEU A 537 -1.74 17.77 25.13
N PRO A 538 -1.05 17.85 26.29
CA PRO A 538 0.41 17.75 26.35
C PRO A 538 0.92 16.38 25.89
N GLU A 539 0.26 15.28 26.27
CA GLU A 539 0.63 13.93 25.88
C GLU A 539 0.39 13.69 24.39
N ILE A 540 -0.73 14.20 23.86
CA ILE A 540 -1.01 14.16 22.42
C ILE A 540 0.09 14.91 21.67
N LEU A 541 0.42 16.13 22.09
CA LEU A 541 1.48 16.93 21.48
C LEU A 541 2.84 16.21 21.54
N ALA A 542 3.20 15.64 22.69
CA ALA A 542 4.43 14.88 22.86
C ALA A 542 4.46 13.60 22.01
N ALA A 543 3.31 12.97 21.75
CA ALA A 543 3.21 11.80 20.90
C ALA A 543 3.38 12.15 19.42
N VAL A 544 2.73 13.22 18.94
CA VAL A 544 2.73 13.60 17.51
C VAL A 544 3.97 14.38 17.08
N SER A 545 4.72 14.95 18.02
CA SER A 545 5.98 15.65 17.78
C SER A 545 7.22 14.73 17.74
N LYS A 546 7.07 13.44 18.06
CA LYS A 546 8.17 12.47 17.98
C LYS A 546 8.43 12.05 16.53
N GLY A 547 9.39 12.68 15.87
CA GLY A 547 9.81 12.36 14.49
C GLY A 547 10.11 13.64 13.74
#